data_AF-A0ABD1DPY7-F1
#
_entry.id   AF-A0ABD1DPY7-F1
#
_cell.length_a   1.000
_cell.length_b   1.000
_cell.length_c   1.000
_cell.angle_alpha   90.00
_cell.angle_beta   90.00
_cell.angle_gamma   90.00
#
_symmetry.space_group_name_H-M   'P 1'
#
loop_
_entity.id
_entity.type
_entity.pdbx_description
1 polymer ?
#
loop_
_entity_poly.entity_id
_entity_poly.type
_entity_poly.pdbx_seq_one_letter_code
_entity_poly.pdbx_strand_id
1 'polypeptide(L)'
;MKTLSPFRLSDTIEVLATPGHTLSCVSLLVRNCTITPTADGIPNAPQTVAIVGDLFERAEDIADAALWLDAGSEDPAAQRRNRARMATLADYIVPGHGPGFAVTGDIRGALNAQQVGDAAQ
;
A
#
# COMPACT_ATOMS: atom_id res chain seq x y z
N MET A 1 13.12 17.04 7.29
CA MET A 1 12.85 15.57 7.36
C MET A 1 13.67 14.92 6.26
N LYS A 2 14.57 13.98 6.58
CA LYS A 2 15.44 13.33 5.58
C LYS A 2 14.63 12.24 4.89
N THR A 3 14.27 12.43 3.62
CA THR A 3 13.59 11.39 2.84
C THR A 3 14.59 10.25 2.64
N LEU A 4 14.32 9.07 3.20
CA LEU A 4 15.14 7.89 2.95
C LEU A 4 15.01 7.52 1.47
N SER A 5 16.14 7.46 0.77
CA SER A 5 16.17 7.00 -0.62
C SER A 5 15.79 5.52 -0.67
N PRO A 6 15.00 5.08 -1.68
CA PRO A 6 14.73 3.66 -1.92
C PRO A 6 16.01 2.84 -1.95
N PHE A 7 15.98 1.63 -1.39
CA PHE A 7 17.06 0.67 -1.54
C PHE A 7 16.76 -0.23 -2.74
N ARG A 8 17.56 -0.12 -3.80
CA ARG A 8 17.38 -0.92 -5.02
C ARG A 8 17.95 -2.32 -4.85
N LEU A 9 17.12 -3.34 -5.08
CA LEU A 9 17.53 -4.75 -5.13
C LEU A 9 17.88 -5.18 -6.56
N SER A 10 17.18 -4.64 -7.54
CA SER A 10 17.44 -4.84 -8.97
C SER A 10 16.92 -3.65 -9.79
N ASP A 11 16.95 -3.74 -11.12
CA ASP A 11 16.36 -2.75 -12.02
C ASP A 11 14.83 -2.65 -11.88
N THR A 12 14.18 -3.69 -11.35
CA THR A 12 12.72 -3.79 -11.25
C THR A 12 12.21 -3.92 -9.82
N ILE A 13 13.09 -4.04 -8.82
CA ILE A 13 12.72 -4.28 -7.42
C ILE A 13 13.35 -3.22 -6.51
N GLU A 14 12.51 -2.52 -5.76
CA GLU A 14 12.91 -1.46 -4.82
C GLU A 14 12.28 -1.70 -3.44
N VAL A 15 13.05 -1.48 -2.37
CA VAL A 15 12.56 -1.42 -0.99
C VAL A 15 12.27 0.04 -0.65
N LEU A 16 11.06 0.32 -0.18
CA LEU A 16 10.60 1.63 0.24
C LEU A 16 10.31 1.63 1.74
N ALA A 17 10.81 2.63 2.46
CA ALA A 17 10.37 2.86 3.84
C ALA A 17 8.88 3.28 3.84
N THR A 18 8.08 2.55 4.62
CA THR A 18 6.63 2.76 4.77
C THR A 18 6.22 2.68 6.25
N PRO A 19 6.76 3.56 7.12
CA PRO A 19 6.41 3.56 8.54
C PRO A 19 4.91 3.82 8.75
N GLY A 20 4.36 3.29 9.82
CA GLY A 20 2.95 3.46 10.15
C GLY A 20 2.46 2.37 11.09
N HIS A 21 2.28 1.14 10.56
CA HIS A 21 1.93 0.00 11.39
C HIS A 21 2.98 -0.23 12.48
N THR A 22 4.25 -0.33 12.07
CA THR A 22 5.40 -0.03 12.93
C THR A 22 6.25 1.08 12.30
N LEU A 23 7.08 1.73 13.11
CA LEU A 23 8.01 2.76 12.62
C LEU A 23 9.16 2.21 11.77
N SER A 24 9.33 0.88 11.70
CA SER A 24 10.36 0.20 10.92
C SER A 24 9.83 -0.51 9.66
N CYS A 25 8.51 -0.44 9.41
CA CYS A 25 7.89 -1.06 8.24
C CYS A 25 8.53 -0.60 6.92
N VAL A 26 8.72 -1.58 6.03
CA VAL A 26 9.16 -1.38 4.64
C VAL A 26 8.21 -2.12 3.70
N SER A 27 8.12 -1.64 2.47
CA SER A 27 7.38 -2.28 1.38
C SER A 27 8.31 -2.60 0.21
N LEU A 28 7.97 -3.63 -0.55
CA LEU A 28 8.62 -3.93 -1.83
C LEU A 28 7.76 -3.40 -2.98
N LEU A 29 8.39 -2.69 -3.91
CA LEU A 29 7.78 -2.31 -5.19
C LEU A 29 8.45 -3.13 -6.28
N VAL A 30 7.65 -3.95 -6.98
CA VAL A 30 8.10 -4.83 -8.04
C VAL A 30 7.45 -4.38 -9.35
N ARG A 31 8.27 -3.95 -10.31
CA ARG A 31 7.83 -3.46 -11.62
C ARG A 31 7.88 -4.57 -12.65
N ASN A 32 7.07 -4.41 -13.71
CA ASN A 32 7.02 -5.33 -14.85
C ASN A 32 6.70 -6.78 -14.45
N CYS A 33 5.82 -6.96 -13.46
CA CYS A 33 5.38 -8.26 -13.00
C CYS A 33 4.22 -8.77 -13.86
N THR A 34 4.28 -10.03 -14.27
CA THR A 34 3.10 -10.75 -14.76
C THR A 34 2.38 -11.37 -13.57
N ILE A 35 1.19 -10.86 -13.25
CA ILE A 35 0.31 -11.52 -12.28
C ILE A 35 -0.66 -12.39 -13.07
N THR A 36 -0.67 -13.70 -12.77
CA THR A 36 -1.73 -14.58 -13.24
C THR A 36 -3.01 -14.15 -12.52
N PRO A 37 -4.06 -13.69 -13.24
CA PRO A 37 -5.25 -13.17 -12.59
C PRO A 37 -5.89 -14.24 -11.71
N THR A 38 -6.00 -13.97 -10.41
CA THR A 38 -6.81 -14.78 -9.47
C THR A 38 -8.19 -14.16 -9.23
N ALA A 39 -8.46 -12.98 -9.80
CA ALA A 39 -9.71 -12.23 -9.67
C ALA A 39 -10.00 -11.42 -10.95
N ASP A 40 -11.28 -11.15 -11.18
CA ASP A 40 -11.75 -10.36 -12.31
C ASP A 40 -11.18 -8.92 -12.27
N GLY A 41 -10.80 -8.39 -13.44
CA GLY A 41 -10.44 -6.97 -13.60
C GLY A 41 -8.95 -6.62 -13.59
N ILE A 42 -8.04 -7.59 -13.49
CA ILE A 42 -6.60 -7.32 -13.72
C ILE A 42 -6.28 -7.49 -15.22
N PRO A 43 -5.72 -6.46 -15.89
CA PRO A 43 -5.29 -6.59 -17.27
C PRO A 43 -4.23 -7.69 -17.43
N ASN A 44 -4.28 -8.43 -18.54
CA ASN A 44 -3.17 -9.29 -18.96
C ASN A 44 -2.02 -8.44 -19.54
N ALA A 45 -1.38 -7.65 -18.68
CA ALA A 45 -0.29 -6.75 -18.99
C ALA A 45 0.72 -6.71 -17.84
N PRO A 46 1.96 -6.21 -18.05
CA PRO A 46 2.90 -6.02 -16.97
C PRO A 46 2.35 -5.00 -15.95
N GLN A 47 2.27 -5.43 -14.69
CA GLN A 47 1.77 -4.63 -13.57
C GLN A 47 2.91 -4.23 -12.63
N THR A 48 2.75 -3.10 -11.95
CA THR A 48 3.54 -2.78 -10.76
C THR A 48 2.83 -3.34 -9.53
N VAL A 49 3.55 -4.12 -8.74
CA VAL A 49 3.03 -4.83 -7.56
C VAL A 49 3.70 -4.27 -6.31
N ALA A 50 2.90 -3.91 -5.32
CA ALA A 50 3.39 -3.53 -4.01
C ALA A 50 3.12 -4.65 -3.00
N ILE A 51 4.17 -5.16 -2.37
CA ILE A 51 4.07 -6.09 -1.23
C ILE A 51 4.33 -5.27 0.02
N VAL A 52 3.30 -5.09 0.84
CA VAL A 52 3.26 -3.99 1.81
C VAL A 52 3.14 -4.43 3.27
N GLY A 53 2.93 -5.72 3.53
CA GLY A 53 2.64 -6.22 4.87
C GLY A 53 1.46 -5.46 5.50
N ASP A 54 1.47 -5.33 6.82
CA ASP A 54 0.37 -4.74 7.61
C ASP A 54 0.23 -3.22 7.44
N LEU A 55 0.93 -2.60 6.48
CA LEU A 55 0.53 -1.28 5.96
C LEU A 55 -0.94 -1.32 5.52
N PHE A 56 -1.34 -2.45 4.93
CA PHE A 56 -2.72 -2.85 4.73
C PHE A 56 -2.97 -4.18 5.43
N GLU A 57 -3.96 -4.21 6.31
CA GLU A 57 -4.40 -5.45 6.95
C GLU A 57 -4.95 -6.38 5.86
N ARG A 58 -5.92 -5.90 5.07
CA ARG A 58 -6.62 -6.61 3.99
C ARG A 58 -7.47 -5.63 3.16
N ALA A 59 -7.98 -6.03 2.00
CA ALA A 59 -8.71 -5.13 1.09
C ALA A 59 -9.91 -4.38 1.73
N GLU A 60 -10.61 -5.02 2.67
CA GLU A 60 -11.76 -4.46 3.37
C GLU A 60 -11.40 -3.23 4.22
N ASP A 61 -10.12 -3.09 4.60
CA ASP A 61 -9.62 -1.99 5.42
C ASP A 61 -9.59 -0.64 4.68
N ILE A 62 -9.84 -0.65 3.36
CA ILE A 62 -10.05 0.55 2.55
C ILE A 62 -11.38 1.22 2.94
N ALA A 63 -12.42 0.42 3.14
CA ALA A 63 -13.76 0.89 3.48
C ALA A 63 -13.95 1.00 5.00
N ASP A 64 -13.28 0.14 5.77
CA ASP A 64 -13.36 0.12 7.23
C ASP A 64 -11.98 0.35 7.86
N ALA A 65 -11.70 1.60 8.24
CA ALA A 65 -10.43 1.96 8.84
C ALA A 65 -10.19 1.33 10.22
N ALA A 66 -11.24 0.87 10.93
CA ALA A 66 -11.09 0.22 12.22
C ALA A 66 -10.21 -1.03 12.10
N LEU A 67 -10.29 -1.74 10.96
CA LEU A 67 -9.54 -2.98 10.73
C LEU A 67 -8.01 -2.81 10.86
N TRP A 68 -7.45 -1.71 10.35
CA TRP A 68 -5.99 -1.47 10.43
C TRP A 68 -5.61 -0.60 11.62
N LEU A 69 -6.53 0.22 12.15
CA LEU A 69 -6.31 1.01 13.37
C LEU A 69 -6.26 0.11 14.60
N ASP A 70 -7.24 -0.77 14.76
CA ASP A 70 -7.37 -1.67 15.91
C ASP A 70 -6.32 -2.81 15.87
N ALA A 71 -5.73 -3.07 14.69
CA ALA A 71 -4.58 -3.95 14.51
C ALA A 71 -3.27 -3.38 15.10
N GLY A 72 -3.28 -2.17 15.65
CA GLY A 72 -2.18 -1.65 16.47
C GLY A 72 -1.20 -0.73 15.75
N SER A 73 -1.70 0.18 14.91
CA SER A 73 -0.87 1.19 14.25
C SER A 73 -0.05 2.05 15.25
N GLU A 74 1.28 2.06 15.12
CA GLU A 74 2.17 2.93 15.91
C GLU A 74 2.08 4.41 15.49
N ASP A 75 1.85 4.69 14.21
CA ASP A 75 1.66 6.04 13.65
C ASP A 75 0.57 6.02 12.56
N PRO A 76 -0.70 6.24 12.93
CA PRO A 76 -1.81 6.25 11.99
C PRO A 76 -1.67 7.29 10.88
N ALA A 77 -1.08 8.45 11.17
CA ALA A 77 -0.91 9.51 10.19
C ALA A 77 0.15 9.13 9.14
N ALA A 78 1.26 8.49 9.55
CA ALA A 78 2.22 7.92 8.62
C ALA A 78 1.65 6.74 7.85
N GLN A 79 0.87 5.86 8.50
CA GLN A 79 0.25 4.71 7.86
C GLN A 79 -0.70 5.16 6.75
N ARG A 80 -1.61 6.12 7.00
CA ARG A 80 -2.49 6.69 5.95
C ARG A 80 -1.71 7.29 4.78
N ARG A 81 -0.66 8.07 5.07
CA ARG A 81 0.18 8.66 4.03
C ARG A 81 0.85 7.59 3.16
N ASN A 82 1.40 6.55 3.78
CA ASN A 82 2.07 5.48 3.06
C ASN A 82 1.09 4.54 2.34
N ARG A 83 -0.10 4.29 2.87
CA ARG A 83 -1.17 3.55 2.19
C ARG A 83 -1.52 4.22 0.85
N ALA A 84 -1.82 5.51 0.86
CA ALA A 84 -2.12 6.27 -0.37
C ALA A 84 -0.91 6.41 -1.30
N ARG A 85 0.32 6.56 -0.76
CA ARG A 85 1.55 6.55 -1.56
C ARG A 85 1.73 5.22 -2.31
N MET A 86 1.59 4.09 -1.62
CA MET A 86 1.76 2.77 -2.23
C MET A 86 0.67 2.48 -3.25
N ALA A 87 -0.59 2.84 -2.96
CA ALA A 87 -1.67 2.75 -3.92
C ALA A 87 -1.39 3.62 -5.16
N THR A 88 -0.79 4.80 -5.00
CA THR A 88 -0.38 5.65 -6.14
C THR A 88 0.66 4.95 -7.03
N LEU A 89 1.61 4.22 -6.44
CA LEU A 89 2.74 3.62 -7.15
C LEU A 89 2.46 2.26 -7.79
N ALA A 90 1.44 1.53 -7.34
CA ALA A 90 1.20 0.14 -7.73
C ALA A 90 -0.18 -0.06 -8.35
N ASP A 91 -0.27 -1.05 -9.23
CA ASP A 91 -1.51 -1.50 -9.85
C ASP A 91 -2.15 -2.65 -9.06
N TYR A 92 -1.36 -3.34 -8.24
CA TYR A 92 -1.80 -4.44 -7.39
C TYR A 92 -1.10 -4.40 -6.04
N ILE A 93 -1.83 -4.66 -4.95
CA ILE A 93 -1.32 -4.69 -3.59
C ILE A 93 -1.44 -6.10 -3.02
N VAL A 94 -0.36 -6.56 -2.38
CA VAL A 94 -0.34 -7.75 -1.53
C VAL A 94 -0.27 -7.29 -0.06
N PRO A 95 -1.40 -7.32 0.67
CA PRO A 95 -1.48 -6.90 2.08
C PRO A 95 -0.81 -7.91 3.01
N GLY A 96 -0.75 -7.58 4.30
CA GLY A 96 -0.25 -8.49 5.33
C GLY A 96 -1.14 -9.70 5.57
N HIS A 97 -2.46 -9.50 5.46
CA HIS A 97 -3.47 -10.53 5.62
C HIS A 97 -4.49 -10.56 4.47
N GLY A 98 -4.99 -11.75 4.14
CA GLY A 98 -5.97 -11.95 3.07
C GLY A 98 -5.37 -11.94 1.65
N PRO A 99 -6.24 -11.96 0.62
CA PRO A 99 -5.80 -11.97 -0.78
C PRO A 99 -5.30 -10.59 -1.23
N GLY A 100 -4.41 -10.59 -2.22
CA GLY A 100 -4.07 -9.37 -2.93
C GLY A 100 -5.25 -8.79 -3.71
N PHE A 101 -5.18 -7.51 -4.05
CA PHE A 101 -6.25 -6.80 -4.74
C PHE A 101 -5.74 -5.75 -5.73
N ALA A 102 -6.53 -5.53 -6.78
CA ALA A 102 -6.25 -4.52 -7.80
C ALA A 102 -6.52 -3.11 -7.27
N VAL A 103 -5.66 -2.16 -7.62
CA VAL A 103 -5.76 -0.76 -7.20
C VAL A 103 -6.52 0.05 -8.24
N THR A 104 -7.84 0.10 -8.08
CA THR A 104 -8.75 0.85 -8.95
C THR A 104 -8.68 2.37 -8.69
N GLY A 105 -9.29 3.15 -9.58
CA GLY A 105 -9.46 4.60 -9.39
C GLY A 105 -10.20 4.94 -8.08
N ASP A 106 -11.24 4.17 -7.75
CA ASP A 106 -12.02 4.36 -6.52
C ASP A 106 -11.18 4.10 -5.27
N ILE A 107 -10.36 3.05 -5.28
CA ILE A 107 -9.43 2.74 -4.17
C ILE A 107 -8.43 3.89 -3.98
N ARG A 108 -7.87 4.44 -5.07
CA ARG A 108 -6.96 5.61 -5.00
C ARG A 108 -7.68 6.82 -4.43
N GLY A 109 -8.91 7.08 -4.88
CA GLY A 109 -9.75 8.16 -4.37
C GLY A 109 -10.02 8.05 -2.87
N ALA A 110 -10.44 6.87 -2.41
CA ALA A 110 -10.71 6.59 -1.02
C ALA A 110 -9.46 6.81 -0.14
N LEU A 111 -8.31 6.26 -0.53
CA LEU A 111 -7.07 6.39 0.23
C LEU A 111 -6.55 7.83 0.26
N ASN A 112 -6.68 8.57 -0.84
CA ASN A 112 -6.29 9.99 -0.87
C ASN A 112 -7.20 10.83 0.04
N ALA A 113 -8.50 10.56 0.10
CA ALA A 113 -9.41 11.23 1.03
C ALA A 113 -9.04 10.96 2.50
N GLN A 114 -8.58 9.75 2.82
CA GLN A 114 -8.10 9.39 4.17
C GLN A 114 -6.85 10.18 4.59
N GLN A 115 -6.03 10.69 3.66
CA GLN A 115 -4.87 11.51 4.01
C GLN A 115 -5.24 12.91 4.53
N VAL A 116 -6.37 13.46 4.09
CA VAL A 116 -6.76 14.87 4.34
C VAL A 116 -7.48 15.05 5.68
N GLY A 117 -8.09 13.99 6.22
CA GLY A 117 -8.93 14.02 7.42
C GLY A 117 -8.25 14.47 8.73
N ASP A 118 -6.91 14.44 8.81
CA ASP A 118 -6.14 14.75 10.04
C ASP A 118 -5.58 16.19 10.08
N ALA A 119 -5.78 17.02 9.06
CA ALA A 119 -5.33 18.42 9.12
C ALA A 119 -6.23 19.33 9.99
N ALA A 120 -7.25 18.76 10.65
CA ALA A 120 -8.31 19.50 11.34
C ALA A 120 -8.53 19.10 12.82
N GLN A 121 -7.54 18.48 13.48
CA GLN A 121 -7.58 18.19 14.92
C GLN A 121 -6.33 18.68 15.64
#